data_AF-A0A355GUD5-F1
#
_entry.id   AF-A0A355GUD5-F1
#
_cell.length_a   1.000
_cell.length_b   1.000
_cell.length_c   1.000
_cell.angle_alpha   90.00
_cell.angle_beta   90.00
_cell.angle_gamma   90.00
#
_symmetry.space_group_name_H-M   'P 1'
#
loop_
_entity.id
_entity.type
_entity.pdbx_description
1 polymer ?
#
loop_
_entity_poly.entity_id
_entity_poly.type
_entity_poly.pdbx_seq_one_letter_code
_entity_poly.pdbx_strand_id
1 'polypeptide(L)' 'EHVVQKILNKQSGVLGVSGLSNDFRDLEVAAEEGNERAALALTIFANGLRKYIAAYAAVMNGVDAI' A
#
# COMPACT_ATOMS: atom_id res chain seq x y z
N GLU A 1 7.91 4.78 25.26
CA GLU A 1 7.50 5.01 23.85
C GLU A 1 6.02 4.67 23.70
N HIS A 2 5.23 5.46 22.97
CA HIS A 2 3.79 5.20 22.78
C HIS A 2 3.60 3.99 21.85
N VAL A 3 3.07 2.88 22.36
CA VAL A 3 2.88 1.61 21.62
C VAL A 3 2.18 1.83 20.27
N VAL A 4 1.15 2.68 20.25
CA VAL A 4 0.41 3.02 19.03
C VAL A 4 1.31 3.67 17.97
N GLN A 5 2.19 4.59 18.37
CA GLN A 5 3.11 5.24 17.44
C GLN A 5 4.07 4.24 16.80
N LYS A 6 4.55 3.27 17.59
CA LYS A 6 5.41 2.20 17.08
C LYS A 6 4.66 1.33 16.06
N ILE A 7 3.42 0.96 16.35
CA ILE A 7 2.60 0.15 15.43
C ILE A 7 2.40 0.89 14.11
N LEU A 8 1.96 2.16 14.16
CA LEU A 8 1.66 2.94 12.97
C LEU A 8 2.90 3.19 12.10
N ASN A 9 4.04 3.50 12.72
CA ASN A 9 5.23 3.91 11.98
C ASN A 9 6.13 2.73 11.54
N LYS A 10 6.06 1.58 12.21
CA LYS A 10 7.03 0.48 12.00
C LYS A 10 6.41 -0.88 11.73
N GLN A 11 5.11 -1.07 11.95
CA GLN A 11 4.47 -2.40 11.89
C GLN A 11 3.17 -2.39 11.07
N SER A 12 2.89 -1.31 10.35
CA SER A 12 1.67 -1.12 9.56
C SER A 12 1.97 -1.16 8.06
N GLY A 13 1.05 -0.63 7.24
CA GLY A 13 1.21 -0.57 5.78
C GLY A 13 1.31 -1.97 5.15
N VAL A 14 2.04 -2.07 4.05
CA VAL A 14 2.21 -3.34 3.32
C VAL A 14 2.88 -4.41 4.18
N LEU A 15 3.76 -4.03 5.12
CA LEU A 15 4.37 -4.94 6.08
C LEU A 15 3.33 -5.55 7.02
N GLY A 16 2.48 -4.71 7.62
CA GLY A 16 1.45 -5.17 8.54
C GLY A 16 0.38 -6.03 7.86
N VAL A 17 -0.02 -5.66 6.64
CA VAL A 17 -1.03 -6.41 5.88
C VAL A 17 -0.47 -7.72 5.36
N SER A 18 0.70 -7.71 4.72
CA SER A 18 1.33 -8.93 4.18
C SER A 18 1.79 -9.86 5.30
N GLY A 19 2.27 -9.29 6.41
CA GLY A 19 2.98 -10.03 7.46
C GLY A 19 4.32 -10.59 7.00
N LEU A 20 4.85 -10.13 5.86
CA LEU A 20 6.00 -10.72 5.17
C LEU A 20 7.17 -9.74 5.06
N SER A 21 7.03 -8.71 4.22
CA SER A 21 8.09 -7.75 3.90
C SER A 21 7.50 -6.35 3.75
N ASN A 22 8.34 -5.33 3.91
CA ASN A 22 8.03 -3.96 3.55
C ASN A 22 8.60 -3.55 2.18
N ASP A 23 9.31 -4.47 1.50
CA ASP A 23 9.80 -4.28 0.13
C ASP A 23 8.76 -4.78 -0.88
N PHE A 24 8.46 -3.97 -1.89
CA PHE A 24 7.44 -4.30 -2.88
C PHE A 24 7.86 -5.45 -3.80
N ARG A 25 9.15 -5.61 -4.07
CA ARG A 25 9.66 -6.68 -4.95
C ARG A 25 9.42 -8.04 -4.32
N ASP A 26 9.69 -8.16 -3.03
CA ASP A 26 9.43 -9.40 -2.27
C ASP A 26 7.93 -9.73 -2.26
N LEU A 27 7.08 -8.70 -2.14
CA LEU A 27 5.64 -8.86 -2.14
C LEU A 27 5.08 -9.26 -3.50
N GLU A 28 5.63 -8.73 -4.59
CA GLU A 28 5.27 -9.10 -5.96
C GLU A 28 5.60 -10.57 -6.22
N VAL A 29 6.83 -10.99 -5.93
CA VAL A 29 7.24 -12.40 -6.05
C VAL A 29 6.35 -13.30 -5.19
N ALA A 30 6.14 -12.96 -3.92
CA ALA A 30 5.30 -13.76 -3.05
C ALA A 30 3.84 -13.84 -3.53
N ALA A 31 3.29 -12.74 -4.08
CA ALA A 31 1.95 -12.72 -4.64
C ALA A 31 1.85 -13.62 -5.89
N GLU A 32 2.86 -13.58 -6.78
CA GLU A 32 2.96 -14.47 -7.94
C GLU A 32 3.07 -15.94 -7.54
N GLU A 33 3.74 -16.23 -6.42
CA GLU A 33 3.82 -17.57 -5.81
C GLU A 33 2.55 -17.98 -5.04
N GLY A 34 1.50 -17.15 -5.03
CA GLY A 34 0.19 -17.47 -4.44
C GLY A 34 -0.01 -16.99 -3.00
N ASN A 35 0.84 -16.12 -2.47
CA ASN A 35 0.63 -15.51 -1.15
C ASN A 35 -0.49 -14.47 -1.21
N GLU A 36 -1.68 -14.86 -0.76
CA GLU A 36 -2.87 -14.02 -0.75
C GLU A 36 -2.71 -12.73 0.07
N ARG A 37 -1.93 -12.76 1.16
CA ARG A 37 -1.71 -11.57 2.01
C ARG A 37 -0.78 -10.57 1.33
N ALA A 38 0.22 -11.04 0.59
CA ALA A 38 1.07 -10.18 -0.23
C ALA A 38 0.24 -9.51 -1.36
N ALA A 39 -0.56 -10.30 -2.08
CA ALA A 39 -1.48 -9.78 -3.10
C ALA A 39 -2.47 -8.75 -2.53
N LEU A 40 -3.04 -9.01 -1.34
CA LEU A 40 -3.92 -8.08 -0.65
C LEU A 40 -3.19 -6.79 -0.25
N ALA A 41 -1.97 -6.89 0.27
CA ALA A 41 -1.16 -5.73 0.65
C ALA A 41 -0.90 -4.81 -0.56
N LEU A 42 -0.49 -5.37 -1.70
CA LEU A 42 -0.30 -4.65 -2.96
C LEU A 42 -1.61 -4.00 -3.44
N THR A 43 -2.72 -4.73 -3.36
CA THR A 43 -4.05 -4.22 -3.76
C THR A 43 -4.49 -3.04 -2.91
N ILE A 44 -4.34 -3.12 -1.57
CA ILE A 44 -4.68 -2.03 -0.66
C ILE A 44 -3.83 -0.79 -0.95
N PHE A 45 -2.52 -0.98 -1.17
CA PHE A 45 -1.62 0.10 -1.51
C PHE A 45 -2.01 0.80 -2.82
N ALA A 46 -2.21 0.04 -3.90
CA ALA A 46 -2.60 0.57 -5.20
C ALA A 46 -3.96 1.29 -5.15
N ASN A 47 -4.93 0.73 -4.41
CA ASN A 47 -6.24 1.36 -4.20
C ASN A 47 -6.11 2.68 -3.43
N GLY A 48 -5.19 2.77 -2.45
CA GLY A 48 -4.88 4.01 -1.75
C GLY A 48 -4.34 5.09 -2.68
N LEU A 49 -3.33 4.76 -3.48
CA LEU A 49 -2.77 5.68 -4.48
C LEU A 49 -3.84 6.16 -5.47
N ARG A 50 -4.63 5.23 -6.03
CA ARG A 50 -5.70 5.56 -6.99
C ARG A 50 -6.72 6.53 -6.40
N LYS A 51 -7.09 6.36 -5.13
CA LYS A 51 -8.03 7.27 -4.44
C LYS A 51 -7.46 8.69 -4.35
N TYR A 52 -6.20 8.85 -3.98
CA TYR A 52 -5.58 10.17 -3.87
C TYR A 52 -5.42 10.85 -5.23
N ILE A 53 -4.93 10.11 -6.24
CA ILE A 53 -4.82 10.62 -7.61
C ILE A 53 -6.18 11.08 -8.13
N ALA A 54 -7.22 10.26 -7.99
CA ALA A 54 -8.56 10.60 -8.44
C ALA A 54 -9.14 11.82 -7.70
N ALA A 55 -8.92 11.90 -6.39
CA ALA A 55 -9.38 13.05 -5.60
C ALA A 55 -8.75 14.36 -6.08
N TYR A 56 -7.44 14.36 -6.35
CA TYR A 56 -6.74 15.56 -6.79
C TYR A 56 -7.05 15.91 -8.25
N ALA A 57 -7.13 14.92 -9.13
CA ALA A 57 -7.56 15.13 -10.51
C ALA A 57 -8.98 15.74 -10.58
N ALA A 58 -9.89 15.30 -9.69
CA ALA A 58 -11.23 15.88 -9.62
C ALA A 58 -11.23 17.34 -9.14
N VAL A 59 -10.44 17.67 -8.11
CA VAL A 59 -10.32 19.06 -7.60
C VAL A 59 -9.73 20.01 -8.64
N MET A 60 -8.81 19.51 -9.48
CA MET A 60 -8.19 20.30 -10.56
C MET A 60 -9.04 20.39 -11.83
N ASN A 61 -10.21 19.74 -11.88
CA ASN A 61 -11.06 19.61 -13.07
C ASN A 61 -10.33 18.94 -14.25
N GLY A 62 -9.63 17.84 -13.96
CA GLY A 62 -8.74 17.17 -14.90
C GLY A 62 -7.28 17.52 -14.67
N VAL A 63 -6.38 16.72 -15.22
CA VAL A 63 -4.93 16.90 -15.10
C VAL A 63 -4.23 16.30 -16.32
N ASP A 64 -3.22 17.00 -16.83
CA ASP A 64 -2.45 16.55 -18.02
C ASP A 64 -1.32 15.56 -17.68
N ALA A 65 -0.89 15.52 -16.41
CA ALA A 65 0.20 14.66 -15.94
C ALA A 65 0.01 14.26 -14.47
N ILE A 66 0.53 13.08 -14.08
CA ILE A 66 0.56 12.56 -12.70
C ILE A 66 2.00 12.47 -12.22
#